data_AF-A0A1E8PWI6-F1
#
_entry.id   AF-A0A1E8PWI6-F1
#
_cell.length_a   1.000
_cell.length_b   1.000
_cell.length_c   1.000
_cell.angle_alpha   90.00
_cell.angle_beta   90.00
_cell.angle_gamma   90.00
#
_symmetry.space_group_name_H-M   'P 1'
#
loop_
_entity.id
_entity.type
_entity.pdbx_description
1 polymer ?
#
loop_
_entity_poly.entity_id
_entity_poly.type
_entity_poly.pdbx_seq_one_letter_code
_entity_poly.pdbx_strand_id
1 'polypeptide(L)'
;MTATLPVTVLTTATAAAADYGVDRSAVLTDIVCFHYGRPDLMRHLPQQLLFETQPTMAHADDVIGPHAKVRLPLPIAELVERDHQRLGMQRSTYLADIICRHMGFPHLVRELDTKSEKEVLPLAI
;
A
#
# COMPACT_ATOMS: atom_id res chain seq x y z
N MET A 1 -12.04 0.14 4.35
CA MET A 1 -11.26 1.26 4.92
C MET A 1 -10.84 2.24 3.83
N THR A 2 -10.28 3.39 4.18
CA THR A 2 -9.83 4.41 3.21
C THR A 2 -8.38 4.81 3.45
N ALA A 3 -7.67 5.13 2.38
CA ALA A 3 -6.30 5.61 2.39
C ALA A 3 -6.19 6.91 1.56
N THR A 4 -5.43 7.88 2.06
CA THR A 4 -5.13 9.12 1.32
C THR A 4 -3.85 8.91 0.54
N LEU A 5 -3.98 8.65 -0.76
CA LEU A 5 -2.88 8.28 -1.65
C LEU A 5 -2.41 9.49 -2.47
N PRO A 6 -1.11 9.60 -2.77
CA PRO A 6 -0.62 10.55 -3.77
C PRO A 6 -1.31 10.34 -5.13
N VAL A 7 -1.48 11.41 -5.90
CA VAL A 7 -2.16 11.36 -7.21
C VAL A 7 -1.47 10.38 -8.16
N THR A 8 -0.14 10.34 -8.15
CA THR A 8 0.68 9.44 -8.97
C THR A 8 0.37 7.97 -8.69
N VAL A 9 0.26 7.60 -7.41
CA VAL A 9 -0.11 6.26 -6.95
C VAL A 9 -1.54 5.92 -7.38
N LEU A 10 -2.48 6.87 -7.27
CA LEU A 10 -3.86 6.69 -7.72
C LEU A 10 -3.96 6.47 -9.23
N THR A 11 -3.22 7.25 -10.02
CA THR A 11 -3.18 7.12 -11.48
C THR A 11 -2.63 5.77 -11.88
N THR A 12 -1.52 5.35 -11.28
CA THR A 12 -0.91 4.04 -11.52
C THR A 12 -1.87 2.90 -11.16
N ALA A 13 -2.59 3.02 -10.03
CA ALA A 13 -3.54 2.00 -9.60
C ALA A 13 -4.77 1.94 -10.52
N THR A 14 -5.14 3.09 -11.11
CA THR A 14 -6.23 3.18 -12.09
C THR A 14 -5.82 2.58 -13.44
N ALA A 15 -4.58 2.81 -13.88
CA ALA A 15 -4.03 2.19 -15.09
C ALA A 15 -3.96 0.67 -14.93
N ALA A 16 -3.38 0.17 -13.84
CA ALA A 16 -3.34 -1.26 -13.54
C ALA A 16 -4.77 -1.86 -13.49
N ALA A 17 -5.70 -1.18 -12.83
CA ALA A 17 -7.10 -1.62 -12.80
C ALA A 17 -7.71 -1.76 -14.21
N ALA A 18 -7.43 -0.81 -15.11
CA ALA A 18 -7.88 -0.87 -16.50
C ALA A 18 -7.24 -2.04 -17.27
N ASP A 19 -5.93 -2.26 -17.10
CA ASP A 19 -5.19 -3.34 -17.79
C ASP A 19 -5.73 -4.74 -17.46
N TYR A 20 -6.24 -4.94 -16.24
CA TYR A 20 -6.82 -6.21 -15.79
C TYR A 20 -8.35 -6.24 -15.81
N GLY A 21 -9.02 -5.17 -16.26
CA GLY A 21 -10.48 -5.10 -16.29
C GLY A 21 -11.14 -5.21 -14.91
N VAL A 22 -10.49 -4.67 -13.88
CA VAL A 22 -10.98 -4.70 -12.49
C VAL A 22 -11.11 -3.30 -11.90
N ASP A 23 -11.73 -3.19 -10.73
CA ASP A 23 -11.81 -1.91 -10.03
C ASP A 23 -10.49 -1.55 -9.33
N ARG A 24 -10.17 -0.26 -9.27
CA ARG A 24 -9.04 0.25 -8.47
C ARG A 24 -9.06 -0.25 -7.02
N SER A 25 -10.23 -0.37 -6.41
CA SER A 25 -10.35 -0.87 -5.04
C SER A 25 -9.86 -2.31 -4.91
N ALA A 26 -10.05 -3.14 -5.93
CA ALA A 26 -9.57 -4.52 -5.97
C ALA A 26 -8.05 -4.57 -6.06
N VAL A 27 -7.44 -3.75 -6.93
CA VAL A 27 -5.98 -3.59 -7.03
C VAL A 27 -5.38 -3.21 -5.68
N LEU A 28 -5.91 -2.17 -5.03
CA LEU A 28 -5.42 -1.72 -3.73
C LEU A 28 -5.59 -2.79 -2.64
N THR A 29 -6.69 -3.55 -2.67
CA THR A 29 -6.90 -4.66 -1.74
C THR A 29 -5.85 -5.75 -1.94
N ASP A 30 -5.61 -6.17 -3.18
CA ASP A 30 -4.68 -7.25 -3.49
C ASP A 30 -3.24 -6.88 -3.08
N ILE A 31 -2.84 -5.61 -3.27
CA ILE A 31 -1.56 -5.08 -2.78
C ILE A 31 -1.41 -5.24 -1.25
N VAL A 32 -2.46 -4.91 -0.50
CA VAL A 32 -2.40 -5.04 0.97
C VAL A 32 -2.45 -6.50 1.40
N CYS A 33 -3.23 -7.36 0.74
CA CYS A 33 -3.20 -8.81 0.98
C CYS A 33 -1.80 -9.39 0.73
N PHE A 34 -1.15 -8.95 -0.34
CA PHE A 34 0.22 -9.34 -0.68
C PHE A 34 1.23 -8.88 0.39
N HIS A 35 1.11 -7.65 0.89
CA HIS A 35 1.95 -7.13 1.97
C HIS A 35 1.95 -8.04 3.21
N TYR A 36 0.78 -8.58 3.57
CA TYR A 36 0.63 -9.48 4.73
C TYR A 36 0.96 -10.94 4.44
N GLY A 37 1.54 -11.26 3.28
CA GLY A 37 1.87 -12.63 2.91
C GLY A 37 0.63 -13.51 2.74
N ARG A 38 -0.51 -12.92 2.34
CA ARG A 38 -1.79 -13.62 2.13
C ARG A 38 -2.23 -13.57 0.66
N PRO A 39 -1.44 -14.14 -0.27
CA PRO A 39 -1.82 -14.17 -1.68
C PRO A 39 -3.01 -15.06 -1.97
N ASP A 40 -3.32 -16.00 -1.07
CA ASP A 40 -4.55 -16.79 -1.10
C ASP A 40 -5.83 -15.92 -0.99
N LEU A 41 -5.70 -14.70 -0.48
CA LEU A 41 -6.79 -13.72 -0.40
C LEU A 41 -6.77 -12.69 -1.53
N MET A 42 -5.77 -12.71 -2.41
CA MET A 42 -5.74 -11.91 -3.63
C MET A 42 -6.77 -12.48 -4.61
N ARG A 43 -7.55 -11.61 -5.24
CA ARG A 43 -8.67 -12.05 -6.09
C ARG A 43 -8.48 -11.75 -7.58
N HIS A 44 -7.63 -10.80 -7.91
CA HIS A 44 -7.62 -10.21 -9.25
C HIS A 44 -6.23 -10.06 -9.85
N LEU A 45 -5.23 -9.67 -9.05
CA LEU A 45 -3.86 -9.50 -9.52
C LEU A 45 -3.04 -10.79 -9.33
N PRO A 46 -2.37 -11.31 -10.37
CA PRO A 46 -1.34 -12.34 -10.18
C PRO A 46 -0.10 -11.74 -9.51
N GLN A 47 0.50 -12.47 -8.57
CA GLN A 47 1.61 -11.97 -7.74
C GLN A 47 2.80 -11.43 -8.54
N GLN A 48 3.09 -12.02 -9.70
CA GLN A 48 4.20 -11.63 -10.57
C GLN A 48 4.13 -10.16 -11.01
N LEU A 49 2.92 -9.61 -11.14
CA LEU A 49 2.70 -8.25 -11.64
C LEU A 49 2.83 -7.17 -10.57
N LEU A 50 2.72 -7.52 -9.28
CA LEU A 50 3.05 -6.60 -8.18
C LEU A 50 4.55 -6.29 -8.12
N PHE A 51 5.39 -7.22 -8.62
CA PHE A 51 6.83 -7.04 -8.71
C PHE A 51 7.28 -6.35 -10.01
N GLU A 52 6.49 -6.45 -11.10
CA GLU A 52 6.79 -5.85 -12.40
C GLU A 52 6.35 -4.39 -12.55
N THR A 53 5.54 -3.86 -11.63
CA THR A 53 5.28 -2.41 -11.50
C THR A 53 6.55 -1.69 -11.01
N GLN A 54 7.56 -1.65 -11.87
CA GLN A 54 8.71 -0.80 -11.74
C GLN A 54 8.31 0.57 -12.30
N PRO A 55 8.45 1.67 -11.54
CA PRO A 55 8.09 2.98 -12.06
C PRO A 55 9.03 3.34 -13.20
N THR A 56 8.49 3.43 -14.42
CA THR A 56 9.07 4.32 -15.43
C THR A 56 9.14 5.69 -14.78
N MET A 57 10.31 6.32 -14.75
CA MET A 57 10.59 7.57 -14.05
C MET A 57 9.57 8.68 -14.39
N ALA A 58 8.41 8.66 -13.76
CA ALA A 58 7.46 9.75 -13.78
C ALA A 58 7.86 10.64 -12.61
N HIS A 59 8.06 11.93 -12.88
CA HIS A 59 8.14 12.94 -11.82
C HIS A 59 6.95 12.73 -10.89
N ALA A 60 7.22 12.12 -9.74
CA ALA A 60 6.20 11.84 -8.76
C ALA A 60 5.84 13.17 -8.13
N ASP A 61 4.72 13.74 -8.55
CA ASP A 61 4.18 14.88 -7.86
C ASP A 61 3.66 14.39 -6.50
N ASP A 62 4.21 14.94 -5.41
CA ASP A 62 3.85 14.62 -4.01
C ASP A 62 2.44 15.11 -3.63
N VAL A 63 1.68 15.58 -4.61
CA VAL A 63 0.32 16.07 -4.43
C VAL A 63 -0.55 14.96 -3.88
N ILE A 64 -1.02 15.20 -2.65
CA ILE A 64 -1.94 14.31 -1.94
C ILE A 64 -3.27 14.28 -2.70
N GLY A 65 -3.66 13.09 -3.16
CA GLY A 65 -4.92 12.84 -3.85
C GLY A 65 -6.09 12.55 -2.91
N PRO A 66 -7.30 12.33 -3.46
CA PRO A 66 -8.49 12.04 -2.67
C PRO A 66 -8.41 10.71 -1.92
N HIS A 67 -9.28 10.54 -0.92
CA HIS A 67 -9.42 9.28 -0.20
C HIS A 67 -9.86 8.13 -1.12
N ALA A 68 -9.04 7.09 -1.19
CA ALA A 68 -9.32 5.87 -1.94
C ALA A 68 -9.93 4.80 -1.03
N LYS A 69 -10.96 4.08 -1.52
CA LYS A 69 -11.53 2.94 -0.78
C LYS A 69 -10.69 1.68 -0.99
N VAL A 70 -10.35 1.02 0.11
CA VAL A 70 -9.68 -0.28 0.16
C VAL A 70 -10.59 -1.28 0.87
N ARG A 71 -11.06 -2.30 0.15
CA ARG A 71 -12.03 -3.29 0.64
C ARG A 71 -11.30 -4.54 1.10
N LEU A 72 -10.70 -4.47 2.29
CA LEU A 72 -9.90 -5.57 2.83
C LEU A 72 -10.79 -6.71 3.37
N PRO A 73 -10.39 -7.98 3.18
CA PRO A 73 -10.91 -9.10 3.95
C PRO A 73 -10.72 -8.86 5.45
N LEU A 74 -11.67 -9.35 6.27
CA LEU A 74 -11.65 -9.13 7.72
C LEU A 74 -10.31 -9.51 8.39
N PRO A 75 -9.67 -10.67 8.08
CA PRO A 75 -8.39 -11.01 8.69
C PRO A 75 -7.27 -10.01 8.37
N ILE A 76 -7.29 -9.40 7.18
CA ILE A 76 -6.32 -8.38 6.78
C ILE A 76 -6.64 -7.04 7.45
N ALA A 77 -7.93 -6.70 7.57
CA ALA A 77 -8.36 -5.48 8.25
C ALA A 77 -7.94 -5.47 9.73
N GLU A 78 -8.02 -6.60 10.42
CA GLU A 78 -7.58 -6.76 11.81
C GLU A 78 -6.06 -6.59 11.97
N LEU A 79 -5.28 -7.16 11.04
CA LEU A 79 -3.82 -6.97 11.02
C LEU A 79 -3.43 -5.51 10.80
N VAL A 80 -4.09 -4.84 9.86
CA VAL A 80 -3.91 -3.40 9.63
C VAL A 80 -4.21 -2.61 10.89
N GLU A 81 -5.33 -2.88 11.55
CA GLU A 81 -5.74 -2.19 12.78
C GLU A 81 -4.70 -2.37 13.90
N ARG A 82 -4.19 -3.59 14.09
CA ARG A 82 -3.16 -3.87 15.08
C ARG A 82 -1.85 -3.14 14.79
N ASP A 83 -1.38 -3.20 13.55
CA ASP A 83 -0.03 -2.76 13.22
C ASP A 83 0.07 -1.24 13.11
N HIS A 84 -0.97 -0.54 12.62
CA HIS A 84 -0.95 0.93 12.65
C HIS A 84 -0.96 1.46 14.10
N GLN A 85 -1.67 0.79 15.02
CA GLN A 85 -1.69 1.16 16.43
C GLN A 85 -0.32 0.90 17.07
N ARG A 86 0.28 -0.26 16.80
CA ARG A 86 1.62 -0.64 17.29
C ARG A 86 2.69 0.37 16.85
N LEU A 87 2.64 0.83 15.60
CA LEU A 87 3.58 1.81 15.05
C LEU A 87 3.26 3.26 15.46
N GLY A 88 2.12 3.49 16.12
CA GLY A 88 1.63 4.82 16.46
C GLY A 88 1.33 5.69 15.24
N MET A 89 0.90 5.06 14.13
CA MET A 89 0.61 5.69 12.85
C MET A 89 -0.90 5.86 12.65
N GLN A 90 -1.28 6.91 11.90
CA GLN A 90 -2.65 7.00 11.41
C GLN A 90 -2.92 5.86 10.42
N ARG A 91 -4.05 5.17 10.56
CA ARG A 91 -4.44 4.04 9.68
C ARG A 91 -4.40 4.40 8.19
N SER A 92 -4.84 5.61 7.83
CA SER A 92 -4.82 6.09 6.45
C SER A 92 -3.39 6.21 5.90
N THR A 93 -2.48 6.77 6.70
CA THR A 93 -1.05 6.88 6.36
C THR A 93 -0.40 5.52 6.26
N TYR A 94 -0.67 4.62 7.21
CA TYR A 94 -0.13 3.26 7.20
C TYR A 94 -0.55 2.49 5.94
N LEU A 95 -1.84 2.52 5.59
CA LEU A 95 -2.31 1.92 4.34
C LEU A 95 -1.69 2.58 3.11
N ALA A 96 -1.59 3.91 3.11
CA ALA A 96 -1.02 4.64 1.99
C ALA A 96 0.45 4.25 1.77
N ASP A 97 1.23 4.17 2.84
CA ASP A 97 2.65 3.81 2.78
C ASP A 97 2.86 2.37 2.31
N ILE A 98 2.02 1.42 2.75
CA ILE A 98 2.02 0.04 2.23
C ILE A 98 1.83 0.04 0.71
N ILE A 99 0.83 0.78 0.24
CA ILE A 99 0.48 0.85 -1.17
C ILE A 99 1.60 1.53 -1.96
N CYS A 100 2.11 2.68 -1.50
CA CYS A 100 3.23 3.38 -2.13
C CYS A 100 4.44 2.46 -2.30
N ARG A 101 4.84 1.74 -1.24
CA ARG A 101 5.98 0.83 -1.26
C ARG A 101 5.81 -0.27 -2.31
N HIS A 102 4.67 -0.96 -2.30
CA HIS A 102 4.42 -2.10 -3.19
C HIS A 102 4.12 -1.72 -4.63
N MET A 103 3.70 -0.48 -4.88
CA MET A 103 3.54 0.06 -6.23
C MET A 103 4.83 0.66 -6.81
N GLY A 104 5.95 0.51 -6.12
CA GLY A 104 7.25 0.99 -6.59
C GLY A 104 7.51 2.47 -6.32
N PHE A 105 6.78 3.12 -5.41
CA PHE A 105 6.99 4.51 -4.99
C PHE A 105 7.53 4.63 -3.56
N PRO A 106 8.72 4.07 -3.24
CA PRO A 106 9.25 4.11 -1.87
C PRO A 106 9.53 5.54 -1.39
N HIS A 107 9.85 6.47 -2.28
CA HIS A 107 10.05 7.89 -1.94
C HIS A 107 8.77 8.60 -1.47
N LEU A 108 7.58 8.03 -1.71
CA LEU A 108 6.29 8.54 -1.24
C LEU A 108 5.84 7.92 0.09
N VAL A 109 6.64 7.01 0.66
CA VAL A 109 6.42 6.44 1.99
C VAL A 109 6.74 7.50 3.04
N ARG A 110 5.77 7.83 3.89
CA ARG A 110 5.87 8.94 4.84
C ARG A 110 6.47 8.53 6.18
N GLU A 111 5.98 7.44 6.74
CA GLU A 111 6.25 7.07 8.13
C GLU A 111 6.65 5.60 8.27
N LEU A 112 6.17 4.71 7.40
CA LEU A 112 6.31 3.27 7.55
C LEU A 112 7.78 2.81 7.60
N ASP A 113 8.66 3.36 6.76
CA ASP A 113 10.09 3.03 6.76
C ASP A 113 10.75 3.46 8.08
N THR A 114 10.61 4.74 8.45
CA THR A 114 11.16 5.34 9.67
C THR A 114 10.69 4.64 10.95
N LYS A 115 9.43 4.18 10.99
CA LYS A 115 8.84 3.53 12.17
C LYS A 115 9.19 2.05 12.25
N SER A 116 9.31 1.36 11.11
CA SER A 116 9.75 -0.04 11.06
C SER A 116 11.19 -0.17 11.52
N GLU A 117 12.09 0.74 11.13
CA GLU A 117 13.50 0.71 11.56
C GLU A 117 13.66 0.93 13.06
N LYS A 118 12.80 1.75 13.68
CA LYS A 118 12.80 1.96 15.14
C LYS A 118 12.42 0.72 15.94
N GLU A 119 11.67 -0.23 15.38
CA GLU A 119 11.38 -1.50 16.05
C GLU A 119 12.56 -2.49 15.99
N VAL A 120 13.54 -2.28 15.10
CA VAL A 120 14.68 -3.19 14.85
C VAL A 120 15.97 -2.69 15.49
N LEU A 121 15.99 -1.54 16.16
CA LEU A 121 17.16 -1.10 16.91
C LEU A 121 17.17 -1.78 18.30
N PRO A 122 18.00 -2.83 18.54
CA PRO A 122 18.40 -3.11 19.91
C PRO A 122 19.16 -1.88 20.37
N LEU A 123 18.66 -1.22 21.41
CA LEU A 123 19.49 -0.32 22.20
C LEU A 123 20.68 -1.15 22.67
N ALA A 124 21.83 -0.92 22.05
CA ALA A 124 23.08 -1.47 22.53
C ALA A 124 23.33 -0.89 23.93
N ILE A 125 23.23 -1.81 24.89
CA ILE A 125 23.90 -1.88 26.20
C ILE A 125 25.15 -1.00 26.34
#